data_AF-A0A420VE98-F1
#
_entry.id   AF-A0A420VE98-F1
#
_cell.length_a   1.000
_cell.length_b   1.000
_cell.length_c   1.000
_cell.angle_alpha   90.00
_cell.angle_beta   90.00
_cell.angle_gamma   90.00
#
_symmetry.space_group_name_H-M   'P 1'
#
loop_
_entity.id
_entity.type
_entity.pdbx_description
1 polymer ?
#
loop_
_entity_poly.entity_id
_entity_poly.type
_entity_poly.pdbx_seq_one_letter_code
_entity_poly.pdbx_strand_id
1 'polypeptide(L)'
;MYELQSEKRVAKLSVDGRIFYRIYHILGDLLTEVTLFELVKDPEDPKGLALTEIQPDEVPDTLKEKIFTDDCQVFVTKDDKELIATALATKFKFYQEIAKTRINAGFKRKILRFIETGGHYFAFVYEQGAPCTKLYHLFIDPIKKVVTPEGVEKPFLAPLMEALAPILLSNTAAINIQIGEKVYCRLARWEREPAKAVATVVVADRSKEDEPGLRLAGGFYLKSDHRGLWHAATPEEGEKKRLYKEMEKGFDGVYQELLYKVFMATGELPV
;
A
#
# COMPACT_ATOMS: atom_id res chain seq x y z
N MET A 1 0.91 -0.51 -20.45
CA MET A 1 1.41 -0.27 -19.09
C MET A 1 0.16 -0.03 -18.26
N TYR A 2 -0.12 -0.91 -17.30
CA TYR A 2 -1.39 -0.92 -16.56
C TYR A 2 -1.52 0.35 -15.73
N GLU A 3 -2.66 1.03 -15.83
CA GLU A 3 -3.07 1.98 -14.79
C GLU A 3 -3.19 1.18 -13.50
N LEU A 4 -2.24 1.31 -12.58
CA LEU A 4 -2.26 0.63 -11.27
C LEU A 4 -3.26 1.31 -10.33
N GLN A 5 -4.42 1.71 -10.87
CA GLN A 5 -5.51 2.24 -10.09
C GLN A 5 -6.09 1.13 -9.23
N SER A 6 -6.33 1.45 -7.96
CA SER A 6 -7.04 0.54 -7.07
C SER A 6 -8.53 0.61 -7.36
N GLU A 7 -9.10 -0.52 -7.76
CA GLU A 7 -10.52 -0.71 -8.01
C GLU A 7 -11.09 -1.69 -6.99
N LYS A 8 -12.34 -1.48 -6.59
CA LYS A 8 -13.13 -2.44 -5.82
C LYS A 8 -14.34 -2.85 -6.64
N ARG A 9 -14.47 -4.15 -6.94
CA ARG A 9 -15.67 -4.72 -7.56
C ARG A 9 -16.47 -5.47 -6.52
N VAL A 10 -17.78 -5.36 -6.58
CA VAL A 10 -18.69 -5.95 -5.59
C VAL A 10 -19.65 -6.89 -6.29
N ALA A 11 -19.76 -8.10 -5.77
CA ALA A 11 -20.83 -9.03 -6.09
C ALA A 11 -21.74 -9.20 -4.87
N LYS A 12 -23.05 -9.08 -5.08
CA LYS A 12 -24.08 -9.34 -4.06
C LYS A 12 -24.72 -10.69 -4.35
N LEU A 13 -24.74 -11.55 -3.34
CA LEU A 13 -25.17 -12.95 -3.46
C LEU A 13 -26.31 -13.19 -2.48
N SER A 14 -27.34 -13.92 -2.92
CA SER A 14 -28.43 -14.38 -2.07
C SER A 14 -28.42 -15.90 -2.06
N VAL A 15 -28.11 -16.49 -0.92
CA VAL A 15 -27.98 -17.94 -0.76
C VAL A 15 -28.81 -18.38 0.43
N ASP A 16 -29.81 -19.23 0.18
CA ASP A 16 -30.66 -19.83 1.22
C ASP A 16 -31.24 -18.79 2.21
N GLY A 17 -31.61 -17.60 1.71
CA GLY A 17 -32.19 -16.51 2.51
C GLY A 17 -31.19 -15.58 3.21
N ARG A 18 -29.87 -15.83 3.06
CA ARG A 18 -28.79 -14.99 3.57
C ARG A 18 -28.20 -14.16 2.44
N ILE A 19 -27.75 -12.94 2.76
CA ILE A 19 -27.17 -12.02 1.77
C ILE A 19 -25.69 -11.86 2.07
N PHE A 20 -24.86 -12.04 1.04
CA PHE A 20 -23.41 -11.86 1.12
C PHE A 20 -22.94 -10.82 0.13
N TYR A 21 -21.88 -10.09 0.49
CA TYR A 21 -21.17 -9.17 -0.38
C TYR A 21 -19.72 -9.63 -0.51
N ARG A 22 -19.34 -9.98 -1.73
CA ARG A 22 -17.97 -10.35 -2.09
C ARG A 22 -17.31 -9.15 -2.75
N ILE A 23 -16.25 -8.65 -2.12
CA ILE A 23 -15.52 -7.46 -2.55
C ILE A 23 -14.17 -7.91 -3.09
N TYR A 24 -14.01 -7.79 -4.40
CA TYR A 24 -12.78 -8.02 -5.11
C TYR A 24 -11.95 -6.75 -5.09
N HIS A 25 -10.79 -6.79 -4.47
CA HIS A 25 -9.83 -5.69 -4.51
C HIS A 25 -8.84 -5.93 -5.63
N ILE A 26 -8.74 -4.96 -6.53
CA ILE A 26 -7.99 -5.09 -7.77
C ILE A 26 -6.98 -3.93 -7.86
N LEU A 27 -5.76 -4.24 -8.27
CA LEU A 27 -4.72 -3.26 -8.62
C LEU A 27 -4.34 -3.41 -10.09
N GLY A 28 -4.83 -2.49 -10.92
CA GLY A 28 -4.75 -2.65 -12.38
C GLY A 28 -5.50 -3.91 -12.83
N ASP A 29 -4.75 -4.93 -13.27
CA ASP A 29 -5.31 -6.22 -13.70
C ASP A 29 -5.16 -7.33 -12.65
N LEU A 30 -4.50 -7.04 -11.52
CA LEU A 30 -4.23 -8.03 -10.48
C LEU A 30 -5.36 -8.04 -9.44
N LEU A 31 -6.06 -9.16 -9.31
CA LEU A 31 -6.88 -9.43 -8.13
C LEU A 31 -5.94 -9.67 -6.94
N THR A 32 -5.96 -8.80 -5.95
CA THR A 32 -5.06 -8.85 -4.80
C THR A 32 -5.70 -9.48 -3.57
N GLU A 33 -6.97 -9.21 -3.33
CA GLU A 33 -7.67 -9.63 -2.12
C GLU A 33 -9.16 -9.84 -2.40
N VAL A 34 -9.80 -10.74 -1.64
CA VAL A 34 -11.25 -10.94 -1.67
C VAL A 34 -11.79 -10.88 -0.26
N THR A 35 -12.54 -9.83 0.05
CA THR A 35 -13.21 -9.70 1.34
C THR A 35 -14.67 -10.15 1.23
N LEU A 36 -15.11 -11.01 2.13
CA LEU A 36 -16.49 -11.47 2.21
C LEU A 36 -17.18 -10.85 3.42
N PHE A 37 -18.34 -10.25 3.19
CA PHE A 37 -19.24 -9.78 4.25
C PHE A 37 -20.57 -10.50 4.17
N GLU A 38 -21.16 -10.81 5.31
CA GLU A 38 -22.56 -11.19 5.41
C GLU A 38 -23.39 -10.03 5.96
N LEU A 39 -24.57 -9.86 5.37
CA LEU A 39 -25.60 -8.99 5.89
C LEU A 39 -26.32 -9.67 7.05
N VAL A 40 -26.10 -9.16 8.24
CA VAL A 40 -26.73 -9.61 9.47
C VAL A 40 -27.60 -8.51 10.05
N LYS A 41 -28.49 -8.86 11.00
CA LYS A 41 -29.18 -7.84 11.80
C LYS A 41 -28.13 -7.09 12.62
N ASP A 42 -28.27 -5.77 12.67
CA ASP A 42 -27.37 -4.95 13.48
C ASP A 42 -27.51 -5.36 14.97
N PRO A 43 -26.40 -5.74 15.64
CA PRO A 43 -26.44 -6.10 17.05
C PRO A 43 -26.83 -4.95 17.98
N GLU A 44 -26.65 -3.69 17.57
CA GLU A 44 -27.00 -2.50 18.34
C GLU A 44 -28.39 -1.93 17.99
N ASP A 45 -28.88 -2.19 16.77
CA ASP A 45 -30.24 -1.86 16.33
C ASP A 45 -30.94 -3.10 15.73
N PRO A 46 -31.88 -3.75 16.44
CA PRO A 46 -32.60 -4.92 15.93
C PRO A 46 -33.42 -4.69 14.66
N LYS A 47 -33.64 -3.41 14.26
CA LYS A 47 -34.27 -3.01 13.00
C LYS A 47 -33.24 -2.60 11.94
N GLY A 48 -31.98 -2.42 12.31
CA GLY A 48 -30.86 -2.12 11.44
C GLY A 48 -30.25 -3.36 10.81
N LEU A 49 -29.49 -3.14 9.73
CA LEU A 49 -28.72 -4.17 9.05
C LEU A 49 -27.24 -3.78 9.11
N ALA A 50 -26.37 -4.73 9.42
CA ALA A 50 -24.93 -4.55 9.50
C ALA A 50 -24.21 -5.58 8.62
N LEU A 51 -22.99 -5.24 8.19
CA LEU A 51 -22.12 -6.17 7.49
C LEU A 51 -21.07 -6.71 8.46
N THR A 52 -20.99 -8.03 8.58
CA THR A 52 -19.94 -8.72 9.36
C THR A 52 -19.00 -9.42 8.40
N GLU A 53 -17.70 -9.18 8.53
CA GLU A 53 -16.69 -9.88 7.73
C GLU A 53 -16.68 -11.35 8.14
N ILE A 54 -16.62 -12.23 7.15
CA ILE A 54 -16.56 -13.67 7.34
C ILE A 54 -15.31 -14.18 6.65
N GLN A 55 -14.50 -14.95 7.38
CA GLN A 55 -13.36 -15.62 6.77
C GLN A 55 -13.83 -16.81 5.92
N PRO A 56 -13.20 -17.11 4.77
CA PRO A 56 -13.65 -18.18 3.89
C PRO A 56 -13.78 -19.56 4.57
N ASP A 57 -13.00 -19.83 5.62
CA ASP A 57 -13.03 -21.04 6.43
C ASP A 57 -14.20 -21.08 7.44
N GLU A 58 -14.76 -19.93 7.81
CA GLU A 58 -15.97 -19.82 8.66
C GLU A 58 -17.26 -20.10 7.89
N VAL A 59 -17.21 -20.06 6.55
CA VAL A 59 -18.35 -20.40 5.70
C VAL A 59 -18.59 -21.92 5.72
N PRO A 60 -19.81 -22.41 5.98
CA PRO A 60 -20.12 -23.84 5.90
C PRO A 60 -19.82 -24.40 4.50
N ASP A 61 -19.24 -25.61 4.41
CA ASP A 61 -18.85 -26.22 3.13
C ASP A 61 -20.01 -26.31 2.12
N THR A 62 -21.22 -26.55 2.61
CA THR A 62 -22.47 -26.60 1.81
C THR A 62 -22.82 -25.27 1.14
N LEU A 63 -22.28 -24.15 1.65
CA LEU A 63 -22.49 -22.80 1.14
C LEU A 63 -21.27 -22.27 0.38
N LYS A 64 -20.06 -22.81 0.63
CA LYS A 64 -18.82 -22.35 -0.03
C LYS A 64 -18.95 -22.39 -1.54
N GLU A 65 -19.38 -23.52 -2.10
CA GLU A 65 -19.53 -23.66 -3.55
C GLU A 65 -20.47 -22.57 -4.09
N LYS A 66 -21.68 -22.45 -3.54
CA LYS A 66 -22.66 -21.41 -3.94
C LYS A 66 -22.14 -19.97 -3.79
N ILE A 67 -21.33 -19.68 -2.78
CA ILE A 67 -20.80 -18.33 -2.50
C ILE A 67 -19.64 -17.99 -3.44
N PHE A 68 -18.83 -18.98 -3.85
CA PHE A 68 -17.59 -18.73 -4.61
C PHE A 68 -17.67 -19.13 -6.09
N THR A 69 -18.62 -19.95 -6.54
CA THR A 69 -18.70 -20.41 -7.95
C THR A 69 -19.60 -19.56 -8.84
N ASP A 70 -20.60 -18.88 -8.29
CA ASP A 70 -21.50 -18.03 -9.07
C ASP A 70 -21.09 -16.56 -8.97
N ASP A 71 -20.65 -15.98 -10.09
CA ASP A 71 -20.67 -14.53 -10.30
C ASP A 71 -22.10 -14.08 -10.64
N CYS A 72 -23.05 -14.37 -9.75
CA CYS A 72 -24.38 -13.78 -9.83
C CYS A 72 -24.25 -12.29 -9.49
N GLN A 73 -23.97 -11.47 -10.51
CA GLN A 73 -23.93 -10.01 -10.38
C GLN A 73 -25.36 -9.49 -10.20
N VAL A 74 -25.86 -9.53 -8.97
CA VAL A 74 -27.05 -8.76 -8.60
C VAL A 74 -26.69 -7.28 -8.55
N PHE A 75 -27.59 -6.42 -9.01
CA PHE A 75 -27.40 -4.97 -9.01
C PHE A 75 -27.12 -4.45 -7.59
N VAL A 76 -25.96 -3.83 -7.40
CA VAL A 76 -25.57 -3.20 -6.14
C VAL A 76 -26.23 -1.82 -6.05
N THR A 77 -27.16 -1.65 -5.10
CA THR A 77 -27.88 -0.39 -4.91
C THR A 77 -26.99 0.70 -4.31
N LYS A 78 -27.50 1.93 -4.23
CA LYS A 78 -26.80 3.02 -3.52
C LYS A 78 -26.64 2.68 -2.03
N ASP A 79 -27.69 2.16 -1.41
CA ASP A 79 -27.69 1.78 0.01
C ASP A 79 -26.70 0.64 0.28
N ASP A 80 -26.61 -0.34 -0.62
CA ASP A 80 -25.59 -1.40 -0.55
C ASP A 80 -24.17 -0.80 -0.56
N LYS A 81 -23.91 0.19 -1.42
CA LYS A 81 -22.59 0.86 -1.48
C LYS A 81 -22.27 1.61 -0.20
N GLU A 82 -23.26 2.27 0.42
CA GLU A 82 -23.07 2.99 1.69
C GLU A 82 -22.80 2.02 2.85
N LEU A 83 -23.51 0.89 2.92
CA LEU A 83 -23.25 -0.18 3.88
C LEU A 83 -21.84 -0.76 3.73
N ILE A 84 -21.43 -1.09 2.50
CA ILE A 84 -20.10 -1.61 2.20
C ILE A 84 -19.01 -0.61 2.56
N ALA A 85 -19.18 0.66 2.18
CA ALA A 85 -18.22 1.71 2.51
C ALA A 85 -18.05 1.86 4.03
N THR A 86 -19.16 1.80 4.77
CA THR A 86 -19.16 1.85 6.24
C THR A 86 -18.44 0.65 6.84
N ALA A 87 -18.73 -0.57 6.36
CA ALA A 87 -18.09 -1.80 6.83
C ALA A 87 -16.56 -1.79 6.59
N LEU A 88 -16.14 -1.41 5.39
CA LEU A 88 -14.71 -1.27 5.05
C LEU A 88 -14.03 -0.19 5.90
N ALA A 89 -14.69 0.94 6.15
CA ALA A 89 -14.16 2.01 7.01
C ALA A 89 -14.04 1.57 8.47
N THR A 90 -15.01 0.80 8.98
CA THR A 90 -14.96 0.22 10.32
C THR A 90 -13.81 -0.79 10.44
N LYS A 91 -13.67 -1.70 9.46
CA LYS A 91 -12.53 -2.62 9.37
C LYS A 91 -11.20 -1.87 9.37
N PHE A 92 -11.07 -0.84 8.53
CA PHE A 92 -9.87 0.00 8.46
C PHE A 92 -9.51 0.63 9.80
N LYS A 93 -10.48 1.24 10.49
CA LYS A 93 -10.27 1.84 11.83
C LYS A 93 -9.84 0.79 12.85
N PHE A 94 -10.51 -0.36 12.87
CA PHE A 94 -10.19 -1.46 13.78
C PHE A 94 -8.75 -1.96 13.59
N TYR A 95 -8.34 -2.18 12.33
CA TYR A 95 -6.99 -2.65 12.00
C TYR A 95 -5.94 -1.56 12.29
N GLN A 96 -6.27 -0.30 12.02
CA GLN A 96 -5.42 0.83 12.37
C GLN A 96 -5.14 0.90 13.87
N GLU A 97 -6.15 0.67 14.72
CA GLU A 97 -5.96 0.69 16.17
C GLU A 97 -5.08 -0.47 16.64
N ILE A 98 -5.30 -1.69 16.14
CA ILE A 98 -4.40 -2.83 16.42
C ILE A 98 -2.96 -2.49 16.02
N ALA A 99 -2.76 -1.97 14.80
CA ALA A 99 -1.46 -1.58 14.30
C ALA A 99 -0.78 -0.51 15.16
N LYS A 100 -1.49 0.55 15.54
CA LYS A 100 -0.96 1.59 16.44
C LYS A 100 -0.57 1.01 17.79
N THR A 101 -1.41 0.18 18.41
CA THR A 101 -1.12 -0.42 19.71
C THR A 101 0.14 -1.30 19.65
N ARG A 102 0.31 -2.10 18.59
CA ARG A 102 1.43 -3.03 18.49
C ARG A 102 2.73 -2.39 17.99
N ILE A 103 2.66 -1.53 16.98
CA ILE A 103 3.85 -0.92 16.37
C ILE A 103 4.39 0.23 17.21
N ASN A 104 3.53 1.06 17.80
CA ASN A 104 4.00 2.21 18.60
C ASN A 104 4.45 1.82 20.01
N ALA A 105 4.39 0.53 20.37
CA ALA A 105 4.79 0.06 21.68
C ALA A 105 6.27 0.36 21.95
N GLY A 106 6.57 0.95 23.11
CA GLY A 106 7.93 1.15 23.60
C GLY A 106 8.70 2.35 23.01
N PHE A 107 8.02 3.36 22.46
CA PHE A 107 8.56 4.64 21.97
C PHE A 107 9.63 4.59 20.85
N LYS A 108 10.12 3.41 20.47
CA LYS A 108 11.14 3.23 19.43
C LYS A 108 10.59 3.35 18.02
N ARG A 109 9.28 3.14 17.84
CA ARG A 109 8.60 3.18 16.54
C ARG A 109 7.35 4.04 16.64
N LYS A 110 7.01 4.70 15.52
CA LYS A 110 5.79 5.50 15.40
C LYS A 110 5.22 5.40 14.00
N ILE A 111 3.99 4.91 13.88
CA ILE A 111 3.21 5.00 12.65
C ILE A 111 2.93 6.48 12.37
N LEU A 112 3.40 6.95 11.22
CA LEU A 112 3.14 8.29 10.70
C LEU A 112 1.88 8.29 9.82
N ARG A 113 1.70 7.23 9.01
CA ARG A 113 0.50 7.00 8.18
C ARG A 113 0.17 5.51 8.11
N PHE A 114 -1.13 5.22 8.08
CA PHE A 114 -1.70 3.89 7.88
C PHE A 114 -2.56 3.96 6.62
N ILE A 115 -2.37 3.04 5.70
CA ILE A 115 -2.88 3.10 4.33
C ILE A 115 -3.51 1.75 4.00
N GLU A 116 -4.63 1.74 3.28
CA GLU A 116 -5.20 0.54 2.66
C GLU A 116 -5.18 0.73 1.15
N THR A 117 -4.67 -0.26 0.43
CA THR A 117 -4.72 -0.29 -1.02
C THR A 117 -4.79 -1.74 -1.50
N GLY A 118 -5.67 -2.02 -2.45
CA GLY A 118 -5.89 -3.39 -2.94
C GLY A 118 -6.34 -4.37 -1.85
N GLY A 119 -6.98 -3.92 -0.77
CA GLY A 119 -7.38 -4.78 0.35
C GLY A 119 -6.28 -5.07 1.36
N HIS A 120 -5.05 -4.62 1.09
CA HIS A 120 -3.88 -4.80 1.95
C HIS A 120 -3.61 -3.55 2.80
N TYR A 121 -2.99 -3.75 3.97
CA TYR A 121 -2.73 -2.68 4.93
C TYR A 121 -1.24 -2.39 5.02
N PHE A 122 -0.89 -1.09 4.95
CA PHE A 122 0.49 -0.64 4.97
C PHE A 122 0.69 0.45 6.03
N ALA A 123 1.90 0.55 6.55
CA ALA A 123 2.27 1.61 7.47
C ALA A 123 3.57 2.29 7.07
N PHE A 124 3.53 3.62 6.99
CA PHE A 124 4.72 4.46 6.94
C PHE A 124 5.15 4.79 8.37
N VAL A 125 6.33 4.32 8.75
CA VAL A 125 6.79 4.21 10.14
C VAL A 125 8.12 4.93 10.32
N TYR A 126 8.19 5.77 11.35
CA TYR A 126 9.45 6.22 11.91
C TYR A 126 9.99 5.19 12.89
N GLU A 127 11.28 4.86 12.80
CA GLU A 127 11.97 3.96 13.72
C GLU A 127 13.26 4.63 14.20
N GLN A 128 13.43 4.72 15.53
CA GLN A 128 14.60 5.32 16.14
C GLN A 128 15.86 4.51 15.80
N GLY A 129 16.90 5.20 15.32
CA GLY A 129 18.16 4.57 14.90
C GLY A 129 18.14 3.98 13.49
N ALA A 130 16.98 3.96 12.80
CA ALA A 130 16.94 3.59 11.39
C ALA A 130 17.47 4.74 10.51
N PRO A 131 18.16 4.43 9.39
CA PRO A 131 18.72 5.44 8.49
C PRO A 131 17.64 6.27 7.77
N CYS A 132 16.45 5.71 7.60
CA CYS A 132 15.29 6.37 6.99
C CYS A 132 13.98 5.84 7.57
N THR A 133 12.89 6.56 7.29
CA THR A 133 11.54 6.08 7.55
C THR A 133 11.25 4.86 6.67
N LYS A 134 10.47 3.94 7.22
CA LYS A 134 10.20 2.64 6.60
C LYS A 134 8.75 2.55 6.16
N LEU A 135 8.51 1.82 5.09
CA LEU A 135 7.17 1.42 4.65
C LEU A 135 7.07 -0.09 4.83
N TYR A 136 6.05 -0.53 5.56
CA TYR A 136 5.79 -1.95 5.82
C TYR A 136 4.46 -2.37 5.24
N HIS A 137 4.40 -3.58 4.68
CA HIS A 137 3.16 -4.34 4.54
C HIS A 137 2.85 -4.96 5.92
N LEU A 138 1.60 -4.82 6.39
CA LEU A 138 1.17 -5.30 7.69
C LEU A 138 0.19 -6.45 7.54
N PHE A 139 0.63 -7.64 7.94
CA PHE A 139 -0.26 -8.78 8.17
C PHE A 139 -0.83 -8.69 9.58
N ILE A 140 -2.14 -8.53 9.68
CA ILE A 140 -2.83 -8.32 10.96
C ILE A 140 -3.71 -9.53 11.23
N ASP A 141 -3.44 -10.24 12.32
CA ASP A 141 -4.36 -11.24 12.88
C ASP A 141 -5.33 -10.49 13.82
N PRO A 142 -6.60 -10.26 13.43
CA PRO A 142 -7.54 -9.48 14.22
C PRO A 142 -7.96 -10.19 15.52
N ILE A 143 -7.93 -11.52 15.56
CA ILE A 143 -8.37 -12.34 16.71
C ILE A 143 -7.29 -12.30 17.79
N LYS A 144 -6.04 -12.61 17.43
CA LYS A 144 -4.90 -12.57 18.36
C LYS A 144 -4.36 -11.15 18.57
N LYS A 145 -4.82 -10.20 17.76
CA LYS A 145 -4.34 -8.80 17.70
C LYS A 145 -2.84 -8.77 17.51
N VAL A 146 -2.30 -9.59 16.60
CA VAL A 146 -0.88 -9.66 16.26
C VAL A 146 -0.64 -8.92 14.96
N VAL A 147 0.51 -8.27 14.83
CA VAL A 147 0.91 -7.53 13.63
C VAL A 147 2.30 -8.00 13.22
N THR A 148 2.41 -8.52 12.00
CA THR A 148 3.67 -8.93 11.39
C THR A 148 4.03 -7.93 10.29
N PRO A 149 5.07 -7.10 10.48
CA PRO A 149 5.53 -6.18 9.45
C PRO A 149 6.48 -6.87 8.47
N GLU A 150 6.24 -6.70 7.18
CA GLU A 150 7.06 -7.24 6.09
C GLU A 150 7.41 -6.16 5.06
N GLY A 151 8.30 -6.51 4.12
CA GLY A 151 8.64 -5.65 2.98
C GLY A 151 7.45 -5.45 2.05
N VAL A 152 7.46 -4.34 1.31
CA VAL A 152 6.41 -3.97 0.37
C VAL A 152 6.67 -4.63 -0.98
N GLU A 153 5.66 -5.34 -1.48
CA GLU A 153 5.71 -5.99 -2.78
C GLU A 153 5.60 -4.97 -3.91
N LYS A 154 6.28 -5.27 -5.03
CA LYS A 154 6.39 -4.38 -6.18
C LYS A 154 5.05 -3.81 -6.70
N PRO A 155 3.94 -4.57 -6.80
CA PRO A 155 2.68 -4.05 -7.33
C PRO A 155 2.10 -2.88 -6.53
N PHE A 156 2.37 -2.82 -5.22
CA PHE A 156 1.82 -1.80 -4.33
C PHE A 156 2.64 -0.51 -4.30
N LEU A 157 3.87 -0.50 -4.83
CA LEU A 157 4.76 0.66 -4.71
C LEU A 157 4.21 1.92 -5.36
N ALA A 158 3.66 1.81 -6.57
CA ALA A 158 3.06 2.95 -7.27
C ALA A 158 1.88 3.55 -6.48
N PRO A 159 0.80 2.80 -6.17
CA PRO A 159 -0.33 3.36 -5.44
C PRO A 159 0.04 3.85 -4.03
N LEU A 160 1.00 3.23 -3.35
CA LEU A 160 1.50 3.73 -2.06
C LEU A 160 2.21 5.08 -2.19
N MET A 161 3.02 5.25 -3.24
CA MET A 161 3.69 6.53 -3.48
C MET A 161 2.72 7.61 -3.93
N GLU A 162 1.68 7.29 -4.71
CA GLU A 162 0.57 8.21 -5.02
C GLU A 162 -0.10 8.73 -3.74
N ALA A 163 -0.45 7.83 -2.81
CA ALA A 163 -1.09 8.18 -1.55
C ALA A 163 -0.20 9.01 -0.62
N LEU A 164 1.12 8.78 -0.66
CA LEU A 164 2.09 9.44 0.22
C LEU A 164 2.65 10.74 -0.35
N ALA A 165 2.75 10.89 -1.67
CA ALA A 165 3.39 12.01 -2.34
C ALA A 165 2.89 13.40 -1.89
N PRO A 166 1.57 13.66 -1.71
CA PRO A 166 1.10 14.95 -1.21
C PRO A 166 1.74 15.35 0.12
N ILE A 167 1.91 14.39 1.02
CA ILE A 167 2.45 14.61 2.36
C ILE A 167 3.97 14.73 2.28
N LEU A 168 4.62 13.78 1.61
CA LEU A 168 6.07 13.67 1.60
C LEU A 168 6.75 14.80 0.82
N LEU A 169 6.12 15.27 -0.25
CA LEU A 169 6.68 16.32 -1.09
C LEU A 169 6.24 17.73 -0.65
N SER A 170 5.31 17.87 0.31
CA SER A 170 4.79 19.17 0.76
C SER A 170 5.89 20.18 1.09
N ASN A 171 6.91 19.75 1.85
CA ASN A 171 7.97 20.60 2.38
C ASN A 171 9.38 20.08 2.07
N THR A 172 9.51 19.15 1.13
CA THR A 172 10.78 18.46 0.88
C THR A 172 10.94 18.19 -0.61
N ALA A 173 12.12 18.50 -1.15
CA ALA A 173 12.42 18.29 -2.57
C ALA A 173 12.61 16.80 -2.90
N ALA A 174 13.17 16.03 -1.97
CA ALA A 174 13.35 14.59 -2.11
C ALA A 174 13.41 13.86 -0.77
N ILE A 175 12.92 12.63 -0.73
CA ILE A 175 12.92 11.78 0.47
C ILE A 175 13.29 10.35 0.13
N ASN A 176 14.06 9.70 1.02
CA ASN A 176 14.39 8.28 0.93
C ASN A 176 13.52 7.50 1.92
N ILE A 177 12.96 6.38 1.46
CA ILE A 177 12.08 5.48 2.20
C ILE A 177 12.65 4.07 2.06
N GLN A 178 12.76 3.32 3.15
CA GLN A 178 13.06 1.89 3.05
C GLN A 178 11.76 1.12 2.86
N ILE A 179 11.69 0.32 1.80
CA ILE A 179 10.48 -0.45 1.43
C ILE A 179 10.68 -1.96 1.60
N GLY A 180 11.89 -2.41 1.88
CA GLY A 180 12.22 -3.81 2.17
C GLY A 180 13.62 -3.93 2.78
N GLU A 181 14.02 -5.14 3.12
CA GLU A 181 15.40 -5.40 3.52
C GLU A 181 16.34 -5.03 2.36
N LYS A 182 17.27 -4.11 2.59
CA LYS A 182 18.18 -3.56 1.58
C LYS A 182 17.51 -2.92 0.35
N VAL A 183 16.19 -2.72 0.35
CA VAL A 183 15.46 -2.07 -0.76
C VAL A 183 14.94 -0.71 -0.33
N TYR A 184 15.26 0.31 -1.12
CA TYR A 184 14.95 1.70 -0.87
C TYR A 184 14.23 2.33 -2.06
N CYS A 185 13.37 3.30 -1.77
CA CYS A 185 12.72 4.14 -2.77
C CYS A 185 13.04 5.60 -2.46
N ARG A 186 13.58 6.34 -3.43
CA ARG A 186 13.64 7.80 -3.37
C ARG A 186 12.51 8.40 -4.16
N LEU A 187 11.70 9.21 -3.51
CA LEU A 187 10.73 10.07 -4.16
C LEU A 187 11.28 11.50 -4.22
N ALA A 188 11.43 12.06 -5.43
CA ALA A 188 11.99 13.39 -5.63
C ALA A 188 11.15 14.20 -6.64
N ARG A 189 10.91 15.47 -6.35
CA ARG A 189 10.32 16.42 -7.31
C ARG A 189 11.29 16.67 -8.45
N TRP A 190 10.75 16.85 -9.65
CA TRP A 190 11.55 17.27 -10.78
C TRP A 190 11.85 18.77 -10.68
N GLU A 191 13.13 19.14 -10.64
CA GLU A 191 13.57 20.53 -10.39
C GLU A 191 12.91 21.57 -11.31
N ARG A 192 12.74 21.25 -12.60
CA ARG A 192 12.19 22.17 -13.60
C ARG A 192 10.68 22.02 -13.79
N GLU A 193 10.07 21.00 -13.19
CA GLU A 193 8.65 20.67 -13.35
C GLU A 193 8.06 20.17 -12.02
N PRO A 194 7.75 21.06 -11.05
CA PRO A 194 7.35 20.66 -9.69
C PRO A 194 6.06 19.84 -9.60
N ALA A 195 5.24 19.84 -10.66
CA ALA A 195 4.07 18.98 -10.80
C ALA A 195 4.41 17.53 -11.18
N LYS A 196 5.71 17.20 -11.30
CA LYS A 196 6.22 15.88 -11.61
C LYS A 196 7.20 15.44 -10.54
N ALA A 197 7.19 14.14 -10.26
CA ALA A 197 8.12 13.52 -9.33
C ALA A 197 8.57 12.17 -9.87
N VAL A 198 9.73 11.73 -9.43
CA VAL A 198 10.36 10.48 -9.82
C VAL A 198 10.54 9.62 -8.57
N ALA A 199 10.07 8.38 -8.64
CA ALA A 199 10.28 7.36 -7.64
C ALA A 199 11.37 6.39 -8.16
N THR A 200 12.55 6.45 -7.56
CA THR A 200 13.72 5.65 -7.93
C THR A 200 13.91 4.51 -6.93
N VAL A 201 13.91 3.26 -7.41
CA VAL A 201 14.12 2.06 -6.59
C VAL A 201 15.58 1.66 -6.60
N VAL A 202 16.16 1.55 -5.41
CA VAL A 202 17.57 1.28 -5.17
C VAL A 202 17.68 0.03 -4.30
N VAL A 203 18.60 -0.87 -4.65
CA VAL A 203 18.89 -2.07 -3.86
C VAL A 203 20.34 -2.00 -3.39
N ALA A 204 20.56 -2.20 -2.09
CA ALA A 204 21.88 -2.48 -1.54
C ALA A 204 22.20 -3.96 -1.78
N ASP A 205 23.25 -4.21 -2.54
CA ASP A 205 23.67 -5.54 -2.97
C ASP A 205 25.15 -5.53 -3.33
N ARG A 206 25.75 -6.72 -3.36
CA ARG A 206 27.15 -6.85 -3.78
C ARG A 206 27.26 -6.73 -5.29
N SER A 207 28.30 -6.04 -5.75
CA SER A 207 28.65 -5.97 -7.17
C SER A 207 29.09 -7.34 -7.70
N LYS A 208 29.26 -7.47 -9.02
CA LYS A 208 29.85 -8.68 -9.64
C LYS A 208 31.30 -8.94 -9.19
N GLU A 209 31.95 -7.95 -8.59
CA GLU A 209 33.31 -8.00 -8.06
C GLU A 209 33.33 -8.17 -6.53
N ASP A 210 32.18 -8.53 -5.94
CA ASP A 210 32.00 -8.76 -4.50
C ASP A 210 32.18 -7.50 -3.62
N GLU A 211 32.13 -6.31 -4.24
CA GLU A 211 32.17 -5.03 -3.53
C GLU A 211 30.78 -4.59 -3.05
N PRO A 212 30.62 -4.17 -1.78
CA PRO A 212 29.42 -3.52 -1.27
C PRO A 212 28.97 -2.36 -2.15
N GLY A 213 27.71 -2.34 -2.58
CA GLY A 213 27.23 -1.29 -3.47
C GLY A 213 25.73 -1.04 -3.42
N LEU A 214 25.32 0.05 -4.04
CA LEU A 214 23.92 0.34 -4.34
C LEU A 214 23.72 0.19 -5.85
N ARG A 215 22.62 -0.43 -6.28
CA ARG A 215 22.23 -0.50 -7.69
C ARG A 215 20.87 0.12 -7.93
N LEU A 216 20.74 0.82 -9.05
CA LEU A 216 19.45 1.25 -9.59
C LEU A 216 18.70 0.01 -10.10
N ALA A 217 17.63 -0.38 -9.40
CA ALA A 217 16.80 -1.53 -9.78
C ALA A 217 15.60 -1.13 -10.67
N GLY A 218 15.28 0.15 -10.72
CA GLY A 218 14.22 0.68 -11.58
C GLY A 218 13.53 1.89 -10.95
N GLY A 219 12.29 2.13 -11.34
CA GLY A 219 11.48 3.21 -10.80
C GLY A 219 10.30 3.56 -11.70
N PHE A 220 9.58 4.59 -11.31
CA PHE A 220 8.39 5.10 -11.99
C PHE A 220 8.28 6.61 -11.76
N TYR A 221 7.35 7.26 -12.46
CA TYR A 221 7.11 8.68 -12.25
C TYR A 221 5.68 8.92 -11.78
N LEU A 222 5.53 10.03 -11.07
CA LEU A 222 4.26 10.56 -10.64
C LEU A 222 4.01 11.93 -11.28
N LYS A 223 2.75 12.21 -11.62
CA LYS A 223 2.29 13.52 -12.07
C LYS A 223 1.16 14.01 -11.18
N SER A 224 1.27 15.23 -10.71
CA SER A 224 0.20 15.92 -10.00
C SER A 224 -0.87 16.37 -11.00
N ASP A 225 -2.13 16.13 -10.66
CA ASP A 225 -3.28 16.70 -11.36
C ASP A 225 -3.62 18.11 -10.84
N HIS A 226 -4.67 18.71 -11.42
CA HIS A 226 -5.18 20.04 -11.07
C HIS A 226 -5.77 20.11 -9.65
N ARG A 227 -6.03 18.97 -9.01
CA ARG A 227 -6.52 18.86 -7.62
C ARG A 227 -5.38 18.62 -6.63
N GLY A 228 -4.14 18.54 -7.11
CA GLY A 228 -2.97 18.26 -6.28
C GLY A 228 -2.80 16.78 -5.93
N LEU A 229 -3.57 15.88 -6.57
CA LEU A 229 -3.43 14.43 -6.40
C LEU A 229 -2.32 13.93 -7.33
N TRP A 230 -1.52 13.00 -6.83
CA TRP A 230 -0.40 12.43 -7.56
C TRP A 230 -0.80 11.08 -8.15
N HIS A 231 -0.45 10.86 -9.41
CA HIS A 231 -0.78 9.64 -10.15
C HIS A 231 0.47 9.08 -10.81
N ALA A 232 0.69 7.77 -10.66
CA ALA A 232 1.67 7.05 -11.44
C ALA A 232 1.17 6.98 -12.87
N ALA A 233 2.04 7.28 -13.82
CA ALA A 233 1.64 7.33 -15.22
C ALA A 233 2.74 6.73 -16.11
N THR A 234 2.56 6.78 -17.45
CA THR A 234 3.59 6.40 -18.45
C THR A 234 4.15 7.63 -19.18
N PRO A 235 5.49 7.86 -19.19
CA PRO A 235 6.02 9.12 -19.66
C PRO A 235 5.85 9.17 -21.17
N GLU A 236 5.58 10.36 -21.69
CA GLU A 236 5.47 10.55 -23.14
C GLU A 236 6.82 10.24 -23.81
N GLU A 237 6.79 9.94 -25.12
CA GLU A 237 7.96 9.43 -25.84
C GLU A 237 9.15 10.40 -25.83
N GLY A 238 8.90 11.70 -25.79
CA GLY A 238 9.92 12.75 -25.61
C GLY A 238 10.41 12.95 -24.17
N GLU A 239 9.67 12.45 -23.18
CA GLU A 239 9.97 12.60 -21.76
C GLU A 239 10.80 11.43 -21.22
N LYS A 240 10.72 10.24 -21.82
CA LYS A 240 11.44 9.03 -21.39
C LYS A 240 12.94 9.25 -21.15
N LYS A 241 13.64 9.88 -22.11
CA LYS A 241 15.08 10.16 -21.98
C LYS A 241 15.39 11.15 -20.86
N ARG A 242 14.50 12.10 -20.60
CA ARG A 242 14.66 13.07 -19.51
C ARG A 242 14.37 12.41 -18.17
N LEU A 243 13.32 11.61 -18.09
CA LEU A 243 12.97 10.84 -16.91
C LEU A 243 14.13 9.93 -16.48
N TYR A 244 14.72 9.18 -17.42
CA TYR A 244 15.85 8.32 -17.11
C TYR A 244 17.03 9.10 -16.52
N LYS A 245 17.37 10.26 -17.09
CA LYS A 245 18.42 11.13 -16.54
C LYS A 245 18.09 11.65 -15.15
N GLU A 246 16.83 11.98 -14.87
CA GLU A 246 16.41 12.39 -13.52
C GLU A 246 16.45 11.21 -12.53
N MET A 247 16.14 9.99 -12.98
CA MET A 247 16.31 8.77 -12.18
C MET A 247 17.78 8.52 -11.85
N GLU A 248 18.69 8.68 -12.82
CA GLU A 248 20.14 8.58 -12.62
C GLU A 248 20.66 9.64 -11.65
N LYS A 249 20.30 10.92 -11.84
CA LYS A 249 20.66 11.99 -10.89
C LYS A 249 20.13 11.71 -9.48
N GLY A 250 18.87 11.25 -9.41
CA GLY A 250 18.25 10.84 -8.17
C GLY A 250 19.06 9.72 -7.50
N PHE A 251 19.50 8.74 -8.27
CA PHE A 251 20.36 7.65 -7.81
C PHE A 251 21.72 8.16 -7.31
N ASP A 252 22.41 9.04 -8.04
CA ASP A 252 23.72 9.57 -7.62
C ASP A 252 23.64 10.36 -6.29
N GLY A 253 22.58 11.15 -6.12
CA GLY A 253 22.30 11.87 -4.88
C GLY A 253 21.90 10.94 -3.72
N VAL A 254 21.18 9.85 -4.02
CA VAL A 254 20.85 8.78 -3.05
C VAL A 254 22.10 8.07 -2.61
N TYR A 255 22.99 7.77 -3.56
CA TYR A 255 24.13 6.90 -3.33
C TYR A 255 24.93 7.41 -2.14
N GLN A 256 25.34 8.68 -2.17
CA GLN A 256 26.11 9.25 -1.07
C GLN A 256 25.31 9.47 0.21
N GLU A 257 24.06 9.97 0.11
CA GLU A 257 23.24 10.28 1.28
C GLU A 257 22.84 9.00 2.04
N LEU A 258 22.44 7.96 1.32
CA LEU A 258 22.01 6.69 1.86
C LEU A 258 23.21 5.89 2.38
N LEU A 259 24.33 5.84 1.65
CA LEU A 259 25.57 5.22 2.15
C LEU A 259 25.98 5.85 3.48
N TYR A 260 26.00 7.18 3.56
CA TYR A 260 26.35 7.89 4.78
C TYR A 260 25.36 7.58 5.91
N LYS A 261 24.06 7.65 5.67
CA LYS A 261 23.04 7.36 6.69
C LYS A 261 23.08 5.92 7.18
N VAL A 262 23.29 4.95 6.28
CA VAL A 262 23.41 3.54 6.63
C VAL A 262 24.68 3.30 7.43
N PHE A 263 25.83 3.86 7.00
CA PHE A 263 27.08 3.77 7.74
C PHE A 263 26.95 4.36 9.15
N MET A 264 26.37 5.55 9.28
CA MET A 264 26.15 6.18 10.59
C MET A 264 25.24 5.36 11.51
N ALA A 265 24.29 4.61 10.96
CA ALA A 265 23.35 3.80 11.73
C ALA A 265 23.89 2.42 12.11
N THR A 266 24.68 1.79 11.23
CA THR A 266 25.11 0.39 11.36
C THR A 266 26.59 0.22 11.69
N GLY A 267 27.40 1.26 11.46
CA GLY A 267 28.87 1.18 11.50
C GLY A 267 29.48 0.49 10.27
N GLU A 268 28.66 0.03 9.33
CA GLU A 268 29.07 -0.74 8.15
C GLU A 268 28.63 -0.01 6.87
N LEU A 269 29.46 -0.08 5.83
CA LEU A 269 29.00 0.30 4.49
C LEU A 269 28.00 -0.78 4.02
N PRO A 270 26.82 -0.41 3.49
CA PRO A 270 25.83 -1.38 3.08
C PRO A 270 26.41 -2.34 2.03
N VAL A 271 26.46 -3.61 2.40
CA VAL A 271 26.86 -4.78 1.62
C VAL A 271 25.81 -5.16 0.59
#